data_AF-A0A4Q9DDX3-F1
#
_entry.id   AF-A0A4Q9DDX3-F1
#
_cell.length_a   1.000
_cell.length_b   1.000
_cell.length_c   1.000
_cell.angle_alpha   90.00
_cell.angle_beta   90.00
_cell.angle_gamma   90.00
#
_symmetry.space_group_name_H-M   'P 1'
#
loop_
_entity.id
_entity.type
_entity.pdbx_description
1 polymer ?
#
loop_
_entity_poly.entity_id
_entity_poly.type
_entity_poly.pdbx_seq_one_letter_code
_entity_poly.pdbx_strand_id
1 'polypeptide(L)'
;MKRQLLTVMLSAALFATLVPVQAMAAYTVSIPMAKVVKTVNFRDQPSTSGNQIRYLKVGETLSVLSVPNGSWLQVKDSSGQTGYVSSLTTYIQQYTENEQPPANAKIVKSVNFRTGPSTDAAKIRLLSKGESLWILEKINSYWYKAADTNNTIGYVSTGSEYIDTDFDGGAAPQPAPEPEPEPEVEPVEQTFISPPNATAVSSVSFRTGPSTDASRIRYVSKGEKLLILNKTNSYWYYVQDESGALGYVSTGSQYISTTYVEPYKLLDPATAAQKAIETGMKYLGTPYEFGSSRSDTSTFDCSDFVRQAYLDGIGQLLPGDSRSQASYVKGIGKTKTDWRQLKKGDLMFFMSYKGSTSAAYANVDRANETVTHVGIYLGDGQVLHTYSISSGGVRVDSVADSQWEMRFLFGGSTY
;
A
#
# COMPACT_ATOMS: atom_id res chain seq x y z
N MET A 1 49.39 -67.76 5.22
CA MET A 1 48.78 -67.00 6.32
C MET A 1 49.58 -65.72 6.54
N LYS A 2 49.15 -64.60 5.94
CA LYS A 2 49.80 -63.28 6.09
C LYS A 2 49.15 -62.54 7.26
N ARG A 3 49.94 -62.14 8.26
CA ARG A 3 49.52 -61.34 9.42
C ARG A 3 49.31 -59.89 8.96
N GLN A 4 48.10 -59.36 9.14
CA GLN A 4 47.82 -57.92 9.02
C GLN A 4 47.92 -57.29 10.40
N LEU A 5 48.82 -56.30 10.56
CA LEU A 5 48.85 -55.41 11.72
C LEU A 5 47.74 -54.37 11.58
N LEU A 6 46.88 -54.29 12.60
CA LEU A 6 45.94 -53.19 12.81
C LEU A 6 46.71 -51.99 13.37
N THR A 7 46.74 -50.88 12.63
CA THR A 7 47.17 -49.58 13.13
C THR A 7 45.93 -48.78 13.52
N VAL A 8 45.74 -48.55 14.82
CA VAL A 8 44.72 -47.65 15.36
C VAL A 8 45.30 -46.24 15.36
N MET A 9 44.86 -45.38 14.45
CA MET A 9 45.09 -43.93 14.54
C MET A 9 43.92 -43.29 15.27
N LEU A 10 44.21 -42.70 16.42
CA LEU A 10 43.32 -41.86 17.20
C LEU A 10 43.34 -40.44 16.61
N SER A 11 42.33 -40.07 15.84
CA SER A 11 42.15 -38.69 15.35
C SER A 11 41.22 -37.92 16.28
N ALA A 12 41.80 -37.01 17.07
CA ALA A 12 41.05 -36.03 17.83
C ALA A 12 40.52 -34.94 16.87
N ALA A 13 39.26 -35.03 16.48
CA ALA A 13 38.57 -33.98 15.73
C ALA A 13 38.14 -32.86 16.68
N LEU A 14 38.85 -31.74 16.64
CA LEU A 14 38.46 -30.50 17.31
C LEU A 14 37.27 -29.89 16.54
N PHE A 15 36.04 -30.09 17.02
CA PHE A 15 34.86 -29.39 16.49
C PHE A 15 34.88 -27.94 16.97
N ALA A 16 35.46 -27.05 16.17
CA ALA A 16 35.20 -25.62 16.29
C ALA A 16 33.80 -25.35 15.75
N THR A 17 32.82 -25.21 16.65
CA THR A 17 31.48 -24.74 16.28
C THR A 17 31.59 -23.28 15.84
N LEU A 18 31.70 -23.05 14.54
CA LEU A 18 31.44 -21.75 13.94
C LEU A 18 29.97 -21.42 14.19
N VAL A 19 29.72 -20.62 15.22
CA VAL A 19 28.43 -19.96 15.37
C VAL A 19 28.30 -19.05 14.15
N PRO A 20 27.28 -19.21 13.30
CA PRO A 20 27.09 -18.30 12.19
C PRO A 20 26.87 -16.91 12.80
N VAL A 21 27.82 -16.01 12.53
CA VAL A 21 27.62 -14.58 12.78
C VAL A 21 26.47 -14.18 11.87
N GLN A 22 25.26 -14.10 12.42
CA GLN A 22 24.14 -13.46 11.76
C GLN A 22 24.60 -12.04 11.46
N ALA A 23 24.72 -11.72 10.17
CA ALA A 23 24.91 -10.35 9.72
C ALA A 23 23.70 -9.55 10.24
N MET A 24 23.94 -8.72 11.27
CA MET A 24 22.96 -7.77 11.75
C MET A 24 22.67 -6.80 10.60
N ALA A 25 21.38 -6.58 10.30
CA ALA A 25 20.96 -5.67 9.25
C ALA A 25 21.55 -4.27 9.53
N ALA A 26 22.03 -3.61 8.47
CA ALA A 26 22.61 -2.28 8.62
C ALA A 26 21.59 -1.28 9.15
N TYR A 27 22.01 -0.38 10.04
CA TYR A 27 21.13 0.71 10.51
C TYR A 27 20.84 1.63 9.33
N THR A 28 19.65 1.44 8.76
CA THR A 28 19.18 2.16 7.58
C THR A 28 17.80 2.72 7.89
N VAL A 29 17.53 3.93 7.42
CA VAL A 29 16.21 4.54 7.50
C VAL A 29 15.46 4.20 6.22
N SER A 30 14.23 3.71 6.37
CA SER A 30 13.33 3.42 5.25
C SER A 30 12.70 4.73 4.78
N ILE A 31 13.19 5.27 3.67
CA ILE A 31 12.63 6.49 3.07
C ILE A 31 11.53 6.09 2.08
N PRO A 32 10.28 6.55 2.25
CA PRO A 32 9.22 6.30 1.28
C PRO A 32 9.48 7.14 0.03
N MET A 33 9.56 6.47 -1.10
CA MET A 33 9.92 7.04 -2.40
C MET A 33 8.85 6.73 -3.45
N ALA A 34 8.81 7.56 -4.49
CA ALA A 34 7.92 7.44 -5.62
C ALA A 34 8.72 7.61 -6.92
N LYS A 35 8.69 6.59 -7.79
CA LYS A 35 9.26 6.67 -9.14
C LYS A 35 8.16 6.93 -10.15
N VAL A 36 8.35 7.94 -10.98
CA VAL A 36 7.44 8.26 -12.07
C VAL A 36 7.62 7.22 -13.19
N VAL A 37 6.59 6.41 -13.44
CA VAL A 37 6.60 5.38 -14.49
C VAL A 37 5.88 5.84 -15.76
N LYS A 38 5.04 6.87 -15.64
CA LYS A 38 4.39 7.56 -16.77
C LYS A 38 4.25 9.04 -16.43
N THR A 39 4.39 9.90 -17.45
CA THR A 39 4.28 11.35 -17.27
C THR A 39 2.99 11.73 -16.54
N VAL A 40 3.12 12.56 -15.51
CA VAL A 40 2.03 12.93 -14.61
C VAL A 40 2.15 14.38 -14.17
N ASN A 41 1.01 14.99 -13.83
CA ASN A 41 0.98 16.37 -13.36
C ASN A 41 1.48 16.45 -11.92
N PHE A 42 2.46 17.31 -11.69
CA PHE A 42 2.82 17.80 -10.37
C PHE A 42 1.97 19.01 -10.05
N ARG A 43 1.27 19.01 -8.93
CA ARG A 43 0.27 20.03 -8.60
C ARG A 43 0.52 20.69 -7.27
N ASP A 44 -0.05 21.87 -7.09
CA ASP A 44 -0.01 22.61 -5.82
C ASP A 44 -1.01 22.09 -4.78
N GLN A 45 -2.02 21.33 -5.20
CA GLN A 45 -3.04 20.73 -4.34
C GLN A 45 -3.34 19.27 -4.72
N PRO A 46 -3.85 18.44 -3.78
CA PRO A 46 -4.23 17.05 -4.03
C PRO A 46 -5.59 16.98 -4.76
N SER A 47 -5.67 17.59 -5.93
CA SER A 47 -6.88 17.68 -6.74
C SER A 47 -6.55 17.82 -8.23
N THR A 48 -7.37 17.23 -9.10
CA THR A 48 -7.23 17.38 -10.55
C THR A 48 -7.54 18.81 -11.02
N SER A 49 -8.25 19.57 -10.20
CA SER A 49 -8.52 21.01 -10.39
C SER A 49 -7.42 21.92 -9.83
N GLY A 50 -6.46 21.37 -9.07
CA GLY A 50 -5.31 22.14 -8.58
C GLY A 50 -4.40 22.60 -9.71
N ASN A 51 -3.67 23.71 -9.53
CA ASN A 51 -2.79 24.21 -10.59
C ASN A 51 -1.65 23.22 -10.84
N GLN A 52 -1.31 23.06 -12.11
CA GLN A 52 -0.15 22.27 -12.49
C GLN A 52 1.11 23.13 -12.28
N ILE A 53 1.99 22.67 -11.38
CA ILE A 53 3.33 23.23 -11.21
C ILE A 53 4.16 22.91 -12.45
N ARG A 54 4.24 21.62 -12.80
CA ARG A 54 4.91 21.12 -14.01
C ARG A 54 4.49 19.68 -14.32
N TYR A 55 5.03 19.13 -15.40
CA TYR A 55 5.02 17.69 -15.62
C TYR A 55 6.21 17.04 -14.88
N LEU A 56 5.96 15.90 -14.25
CA LEU A 56 7.00 14.96 -13.86
C LEU A 56 7.20 13.97 -15.00
N LYS A 57 8.45 13.77 -15.41
CA LYS A 57 8.84 12.89 -16.50
C LYS A 57 9.09 11.47 -15.98
N VAL A 58 8.91 10.50 -16.87
CA VAL A 58 9.25 9.11 -16.61
C VAL A 58 10.70 9.00 -16.13
N GLY A 59 10.91 8.26 -15.05
CA GLY A 59 12.21 8.06 -14.41
C GLY A 59 12.52 9.03 -13.27
N GLU A 60 11.79 10.14 -13.12
CA GLU A 60 11.97 11.03 -11.96
C GLU A 60 11.65 10.29 -10.66
N THR A 61 12.48 10.49 -9.65
CA THR A 61 12.30 9.98 -8.29
C THR A 61 11.91 11.12 -7.36
N LEU A 62 11.00 10.82 -6.44
CA LEU A 62 10.39 11.79 -5.53
C LEU A 62 10.39 11.21 -4.13
N SER A 63 10.71 12.03 -3.13
CA SER A 63 10.52 11.66 -1.73
C SER A 63 9.05 11.85 -1.37
N VAL A 64 8.41 10.83 -0.81
CA VAL A 64 7.01 10.91 -0.36
C VAL A 64 6.99 11.52 1.04
N LEU A 65 6.29 12.65 1.16
CA LEU A 65 6.17 13.38 2.43
C LEU A 65 4.90 12.99 3.18
N SER A 66 3.79 12.79 2.47
CA SER A 66 2.52 12.37 3.06
C SER A 66 1.58 11.74 2.03
N VAL A 67 0.54 11.05 2.50
CA VAL A 67 -0.53 10.48 1.67
C VAL A 67 -1.86 11.12 2.09
N PRO A 68 -2.17 12.34 1.61
CA PRO A 68 -3.34 13.10 2.07
C PRO A 68 -4.67 12.37 1.83
N ASN A 69 -4.72 11.48 0.83
CA ASN A 69 -5.84 10.57 0.58
C ASN A 69 -5.42 9.45 -0.38
N GLY A 70 -6.34 8.52 -0.67
CA GLY A 70 -6.06 7.37 -1.54
C GLY A 70 -5.71 7.69 -3.00
N SER A 71 -5.91 8.94 -3.46
CA SER A 71 -5.66 9.36 -4.85
C SER A 71 -4.41 10.25 -5.02
N TRP A 72 -3.83 10.73 -3.93
CA TRP A 72 -2.77 11.73 -3.97
C TRP A 72 -1.63 11.43 -2.99
N LEU A 73 -0.41 11.66 -3.45
CA LEU A 73 0.80 11.69 -2.65
C LEU A 73 1.29 13.13 -2.58
N GLN A 74 1.61 13.62 -1.40
CA GLN A 74 2.45 14.80 -1.26
C GLN A 74 3.90 14.36 -1.39
N VAL A 75 4.64 15.00 -2.30
CA VAL A 75 5.97 14.58 -2.68
C VAL A 75 6.91 15.77 -2.83
N LYS A 76 8.20 15.51 -2.66
CA LYS A 76 9.30 16.46 -2.89
C LYS A 76 10.17 15.96 -4.02
N ASP A 77 10.44 16.81 -5.01
CA ASP A 77 11.32 16.46 -6.13
C ASP A 77 12.81 16.72 -5.81
N SER A 78 13.69 16.34 -6.73
CA SER A 78 15.15 16.50 -6.59
C SER A 78 15.63 17.96 -6.52
N SER A 79 14.80 18.92 -6.94
CA SER A 79 15.09 20.35 -6.78
C SER A 79 14.65 20.89 -5.40
N GLY A 80 13.97 20.05 -4.62
CA GLY A 80 13.41 20.40 -3.32
C GLY A 80 12.00 20.99 -3.39
N GLN A 81 11.39 21.08 -4.57
CA GLN A 81 10.03 21.57 -4.74
C GLN A 81 9.04 20.54 -4.19
N THR A 82 8.12 21.00 -3.33
CA THR A 82 7.03 20.18 -2.80
C THR A 82 5.75 20.40 -3.59
N GLY A 83 4.95 19.36 -3.74
CA GLY A 83 3.63 19.41 -4.37
C GLY A 83 2.93 18.06 -4.27
N TYR A 84 1.92 17.85 -5.09
CA TYR A 84 1.06 16.67 -5.09
C TYR A 84 1.09 15.96 -6.43
N VAL A 85 1.11 14.63 -6.38
CA VAL A 85 1.06 13.76 -7.54
C VAL A 85 0.03 12.65 -7.32
N SER A 86 -0.52 12.11 -8.40
CA SER A 86 -1.41 10.96 -8.34
C SER A 86 -0.74 9.77 -7.67
N SER A 87 -1.44 9.08 -6.76
CA SER A 87 -0.99 7.83 -6.13
C SER A 87 -1.16 6.60 -7.03
N LEU A 88 -1.89 6.73 -8.15
CA LEU A 88 -2.16 5.62 -9.07
C LEU A 88 -0.87 5.01 -9.62
N THR A 89 -0.82 3.68 -9.62
CA THR A 89 0.35 2.89 -10.04
C THR A 89 0.70 3.07 -11.51
N THR A 90 -0.25 3.51 -12.34
CA THR A 90 -0.04 3.88 -13.74
C THR A 90 0.94 5.04 -13.90
N TYR A 91 1.00 5.95 -12.93
CA TYR A 91 1.86 7.12 -12.95
C TYR A 91 3.05 6.98 -12.01
N ILE A 92 2.82 6.41 -10.82
CA ILE A 92 3.80 6.35 -9.74
C ILE A 92 3.98 4.92 -9.24
N GLN A 93 5.21 4.43 -9.26
CA GLN A 93 5.63 3.25 -8.52
C GLN A 93 6.19 3.69 -7.17
N GLN A 94 5.46 3.42 -6.08
CA GLN A 94 5.97 3.64 -4.73
C GLN A 94 6.94 2.52 -4.34
N TYR A 95 8.04 2.89 -3.68
CA TYR A 95 9.03 1.96 -3.17
C TYR A 95 9.68 2.55 -1.91
N THR A 96 10.48 1.75 -1.24
CA THR A 96 11.27 2.20 -0.11
C THR A 96 12.73 2.16 -0.49
N GLU A 97 13.44 3.26 -0.21
CA GLU A 97 14.88 3.31 -0.32
C GLU A 97 15.47 3.25 1.08
N ASN A 98 16.38 2.30 1.29
CA ASN A 98 17.07 2.15 2.56
C ASN A 98 18.36 2.95 2.47
N GLU A 99 18.37 4.14 3.06
CA GLU A 99 19.59 4.95 3.16
C GLU A 99 20.18 4.82 4.55
N GLN A 100 21.51 4.68 4.58
CA GLN A 100 22.25 4.81 5.82
C GLN A 100 22.49 6.32 6.03
N PRO A 101 21.88 6.96 7.05
CA PRO A 101 22.08 8.38 7.28
C PRO A 101 23.57 8.67 7.56
N PRO A 102 24.05 9.92 7.43
CA PRO A 102 25.35 10.27 7.96
C PRO A 102 25.39 10.03 9.49
N ALA A 103 26.56 9.68 10.01
CA ALA A 103 26.73 9.55 11.45
C ALA A 103 26.49 10.92 12.12
N ASN A 104 25.66 10.94 13.15
CA ASN A 104 25.26 12.13 13.91
C ASN A 104 26.03 12.25 15.24
N ALA A 105 27.07 11.44 15.44
CA ALA A 105 27.93 11.55 16.60
C ALA A 105 29.36 11.10 16.34
N LYS A 106 30.27 11.63 17.16
CA LYS A 106 31.69 11.32 17.17
C LYS A 106 32.19 11.16 18.60
N ILE A 107 32.94 10.10 18.84
CA ILE A 107 33.55 9.84 20.14
C ILE A 107 34.73 10.78 20.35
N VAL A 108 34.69 11.60 21.39
CA VAL A 108 35.75 12.56 21.73
C VAL A 108 36.75 12.02 22.76
N LYS A 109 36.37 10.99 23.52
CA LYS A 109 37.23 10.24 24.46
C LYS A 109 36.75 8.79 24.57
N SER A 110 37.69 7.86 24.73
CA SER A 110 37.35 6.43 24.78
C SER A 110 36.29 6.11 25.84
N VAL A 111 35.29 5.33 25.45
CA VAL A 111 34.10 5.02 26.26
C VAL A 111 33.62 3.59 26.00
N ASN A 112 33.05 2.94 27.00
CA ASN A 112 32.54 1.58 26.84
C ASN A 112 31.21 1.60 26.07
N PHE A 113 31.10 0.77 25.05
CA PHE A 113 29.86 0.43 24.37
C PHE A 113 29.28 -0.83 24.98
N ARG A 114 28.02 -0.80 25.40
CA ARG A 114 27.44 -1.83 26.27
C ARG A 114 26.17 -2.42 25.71
N THR A 115 25.79 -3.58 26.21
CA THR A 115 24.56 -4.29 25.83
C THR A 115 23.29 -3.70 26.45
N GLY A 116 23.43 -2.80 27.44
CA GLY A 116 22.33 -2.12 28.12
C GLY A 116 22.74 -0.74 28.63
N PRO A 117 21.76 0.15 28.95
CA PRO A 117 22.00 1.51 29.43
C PRO A 117 22.38 1.54 30.92
N SER A 118 23.42 0.80 31.29
CA SER A 118 23.93 0.70 32.66
C SER A 118 25.44 0.42 32.65
N THR A 119 26.15 0.92 33.66
CA THR A 119 27.57 0.61 33.86
C THR A 119 27.81 -0.85 34.23
N ASP A 120 26.78 -1.57 34.67
CA ASP A 120 26.82 -2.99 35.01
C ASP A 120 26.50 -3.88 33.80
N ALA A 121 25.96 -3.31 32.73
CA ALA A 121 25.69 -4.05 31.50
C ALA A 121 27.00 -4.52 30.84
N ALA A 122 26.96 -5.70 30.24
CA ALA A 122 28.12 -6.30 29.59
C ALA A 122 28.72 -5.35 28.53
N LYS A 123 30.05 -5.28 28.48
CA LYS A 123 30.76 -4.49 27.48
C LYS A 123 30.69 -5.25 26.16
N ILE A 124 30.16 -4.60 25.13
CA ILE A 124 30.27 -5.05 23.75
C ILE A 124 31.73 -4.84 23.32
N ARG A 125 32.21 -3.61 23.44
CA ARG A 125 33.60 -3.21 23.15
C ARG A 125 33.92 -1.83 23.71
N LEU A 126 35.18 -1.42 23.59
CA LEU A 126 35.58 -0.03 23.81
C LEU A 126 35.46 0.74 22.48
N LEU A 127 34.87 1.94 22.54
CA LEU A 127 34.86 2.91 21.44
C LEU A 127 36.07 3.83 21.61
N SER A 128 36.76 4.11 20.51
CA SER A 128 37.97 4.92 20.47
C SER A 128 37.66 6.37 20.10
N LYS A 129 38.50 7.31 20.57
CA LYS A 129 38.44 8.70 20.13
C LYS A 129 38.50 8.78 18.59
N GLY A 130 37.54 9.49 18.01
CA GLY A 130 37.40 9.72 16.58
C GLY A 130 36.39 8.81 15.89
N GLU A 131 35.93 7.73 16.55
CA GLU A 131 34.91 6.83 15.98
C GLU A 131 33.58 7.56 15.82
N SER A 132 32.92 7.34 14.69
CA SER A 132 31.60 7.89 14.40
C SER A 132 30.51 6.90 14.79
N LEU A 133 29.38 7.41 15.29
CA LEU A 133 28.20 6.63 15.68
C LEU A 133 26.92 7.22 15.09
N TRP A 134 25.91 6.37 14.97
CA TRP A 134 24.52 6.79 14.80
C TRP A 134 23.82 6.70 16.14
N ILE A 135 23.59 7.84 16.78
CA ILE A 135 22.68 7.96 17.92
C ILE A 135 21.26 7.78 17.42
N LEU A 136 20.64 6.73 17.93
CA LEU A 136 19.30 6.29 17.56
C LEU A 136 18.27 6.89 18.50
N GLU A 137 18.63 7.01 19.77
CA GLU A 137 17.72 7.36 20.86
C GLU A 137 18.51 7.83 22.08
N LYS A 138 18.02 8.86 22.78
CA LYS A 138 18.50 9.21 24.13
C LYS A 138 17.67 8.47 25.16
N ILE A 139 18.27 7.44 25.77
CA ILE A 139 17.58 6.54 26.70
C ILE A 139 17.32 7.23 28.03
N ASN A 140 18.28 8.01 28.52
CA ASN A 140 18.16 8.83 29.72
C ASN A 140 19.27 9.89 29.74
N SER A 141 19.44 10.58 30.88
CA SER A 141 20.49 11.59 31.06
C SER A 141 21.92 11.07 30.91
N TYR A 142 22.14 9.75 30.97
CA TYR A 142 23.46 9.10 30.99
C TYR A 142 23.75 8.22 29.78
N TRP A 143 22.74 7.78 29.03
CA TRP A 143 22.90 6.79 27.97
C TRP A 143 22.20 7.18 26.67
N TYR A 144 22.95 7.08 25.57
CA TYR A 144 22.43 6.98 24.22
C TYR A 144 22.37 5.52 23.81
N LYS A 145 21.33 5.15 23.06
CA LYS A 145 21.35 3.96 22.20
C LYS A 145 21.94 4.36 20.87
N ALA A 146 22.94 3.63 20.42
CA ALA A 146 23.69 3.95 19.22
C ALA A 146 23.96 2.70 18.38
N ALA A 147 24.17 2.90 17.08
CA ALA A 147 24.78 1.92 16.19
C ALA A 147 26.21 2.37 15.85
N ASP A 148 27.14 1.41 15.77
CA ASP A 148 28.49 1.66 15.29
C ASP A 148 28.66 1.39 13.79
N THR A 149 29.85 1.63 13.23
CA THR A 149 30.16 1.42 11.80
C THR A 149 30.07 -0.03 11.35
N ASN A 150 29.99 -0.97 12.28
CA ASN A 150 29.77 -2.40 12.00
C ASN A 150 28.30 -2.79 12.21
N ASN A 151 27.40 -1.82 12.35
CA ASN A 151 25.98 -2.00 12.64
C ASN A 151 25.67 -2.73 13.96
N THR A 152 26.61 -2.68 14.90
CA THR A 152 26.37 -3.21 16.24
C THR A 152 25.56 -2.19 17.03
N ILE A 153 24.38 -2.59 17.50
CA ILE A 153 23.55 -1.75 18.36
C ILE A 153 23.95 -1.97 19.82
N GLY A 154 24.10 -0.87 20.55
CA GLY A 154 24.47 -0.87 21.95
C GLY A 154 24.21 0.48 22.59
N TYR A 155 24.75 0.66 23.79
CA TYR A 155 24.53 1.84 24.62
C TYR A 155 25.87 2.49 24.96
N VAL A 156 25.92 3.82 24.85
CA VAL A 156 27.11 4.65 25.08
C VAL A 156 26.75 5.84 25.98
N SER A 157 27.72 6.36 26.73
CA SER A 157 27.50 7.52 27.61
C SER A 157 27.02 8.74 26.82
N THR A 158 26.13 9.53 27.40
CA THR A 158 25.72 10.87 26.92
C THR A 158 26.72 11.97 27.29
N GLY A 159 27.68 11.68 28.16
CA GLY A 159 28.63 12.67 28.67
C GLY A 159 29.40 13.33 27.53
N SER A 160 29.36 14.66 27.47
CA SER A 160 30.01 15.45 26.42
C SER A 160 31.53 15.31 26.44
N GLU A 161 32.11 14.80 27.53
CA GLU A 161 33.51 14.40 27.60
C GLU A 161 33.84 13.13 26.82
N TYR A 162 32.82 12.32 26.45
CA TYR A 162 32.96 11.07 25.72
C TYR A 162 32.43 11.15 24.29
N ILE A 163 31.34 11.90 24.06
CA ILE A 163 30.66 11.96 22.77
C ILE A 163 30.27 13.40 22.40
N ASP A 164 30.53 13.77 21.15
CA ASP A 164 30.04 14.99 20.51
C ASP A 164 28.98 14.59 19.48
N THR A 165 27.81 15.23 19.49
CA THR A 165 26.66 14.82 18.69
C THR A 165 25.76 16.01 18.39
N ASP A 166 25.22 16.05 17.18
CA ASP A 166 24.16 16.97 16.75
C ASP A 166 22.75 16.38 16.93
N PHE A 167 22.65 15.25 17.64
CA PHE A 167 21.38 14.65 18.02
C PHE A 167 20.61 15.55 18.99
N ASP A 168 19.66 16.32 18.44
CA ASP A 168 18.79 17.29 19.14
C ASP A 168 17.69 16.62 19.99
N GLY A 169 17.99 15.46 20.60
CA GLY A 169 17.04 14.73 21.43
C GLY A 169 16.43 15.65 22.48
N GLY A 170 15.11 15.90 22.35
CA GLY A 170 14.31 16.84 23.13
C GLY A 170 14.80 17.04 24.56
N ALA A 171 14.95 18.31 24.93
CA ALA A 171 15.64 18.80 26.11
C ALA A 171 15.45 17.91 27.36
N ALA A 172 16.57 17.56 27.99
CA ALA A 172 16.56 16.87 29.27
C ALA A 172 16.01 17.77 30.39
N PRO A 173 15.19 17.26 31.33
CA PRO A 173 14.93 17.95 32.59
C PRO A 173 16.16 17.86 33.52
N GLN A 174 16.50 18.97 34.19
CA GLN A 174 17.56 19.06 35.23
C GLN A 174 16.98 18.77 36.65
N PRO A 175 17.76 18.29 37.66
CA PRO A 175 17.26 17.35 38.68
C PRO A 175 16.96 17.90 40.10
N ALA A 176 16.25 17.06 40.89
CA ALA A 176 16.24 16.82 42.38
C ALA A 176 14.83 16.91 43.03
N PRO A 177 14.49 16.20 44.15
CA PRO A 177 14.85 14.88 44.71
C PRO A 177 13.61 13.91 44.92
N GLU A 178 13.85 12.64 45.30
CA GLU A 178 12.88 11.53 45.63
C GLU A 178 12.03 11.74 46.92
N PRO A 179 10.97 10.94 47.24
CA PRO A 179 10.15 9.98 46.44
C PRO A 179 8.60 10.03 46.65
N GLU A 180 7.85 9.49 45.66
CA GLU A 180 6.41 9.05 45.58
C GLU A 180 5.25 10.06 45.80
N PRO A 181 4.08 9.94 45.11
CA PRO A 181 3.54 8.80 44.34
C PRO A 181 3.33 9.08 42.83
N GLU A 182 3.13 8.03 42.02
CA GLU A 182 2.80 8.12 40.59
C GLU A 182 1.64 9.11 40.32
N PRO A 183 1.78 10.00 39.31
CA PRO A 183 0.89 9.85 38.16
C PRO A 183 1.48 10.23 36.79
N GLU A 184 0.96 9.50 35.79
CA GLU A 184 0.74 9.79 34.36
C GLU A 184 1.87 10.34 33.48
N VAL A 185 2.36 9.43 32.63
CA VAL A 185 3.23 9.68 31.47
C VAL A 185 2.44 10.45 30.40
N GLU A 186 2.87 11.66 30.02
CA GLU A 186 2.36 12.30 28.82
C GLU A 186 2.97 11.66 27.55
N PRO A 187 2.19 11.47 26.46
CA PRO A 187 2.50 10.51 25.41
C PRO A 187 3.52 11.05 24.42
N VAL A 188 4.43 10.16 24.01
CA VAL A 188 5.32 10.30 22.84
C VAL A 188 4.48 10.67 21.62
N GLU A 189 4.88 11.72 20.88
CA GLU A 189 4.14 12.20 19.70
C GLU A 189 3.92 11.07 18.68
N GLN A 190 2.65 10.73 18.47
CA GLN A 190 2.20 9.71 17.54
C GLN A 190 2.41 10.20 16.10
N THR A 191 3.17 9.47 15.29
CA THR A 191 3.57 9.91 13.93
C THR A 191 2.57 9.54 12.83
N PHE A 192 1.34 9.16 13.19
CA PHE A 192 0.32 8.93 12.18
C PHE A 192 0.07 10.21 11.37
N ILE A 193 0.01 10.06 10.04
CA ILE A 193 -0.28 11.21 9.16
C ILE A 193 -1.72 11.73 9.33
N SER A 194 -2.58 11.00 10.03
CA SER A 194 -3.93 11.39 10.45
C SER A 194 -4.38 10.49 11.62
N PRO A 195 -5.41 10.86 12.41
CA PRO A 195 -5.85 10.03 13.53
C PRO A 195 -6.10 8.57 13.11
N PRO A 196 -5.58 7.57 13.87
CA PRO A 196 -5.74 6.17 13.50
C PRO A 196 -7.21 5.77 13.48
N ASN A 197 -7.59 4.98 12.48
CA ASN A 197 -8.97 4.55 12.23
C ASN A 197 -9.16 3.03 12.41
N ALA A 198 -8.15 2.34 12.94
CA ALA A 198 -8.18 0.91 13.17
C ALA A 198 -7.42 0.51 14.44
N THR A 199 -7.76 -0.67 14.95
CA THR A 199 -7.09 -1.29 16.10
C THR A 199 -7.00 -2.78 15.86
N ALA A 200 -5.82 -3.36 16.10
CA ALA A 200 -5.64 -4.79 16.07
C ALA A 200 -6.38 -5.44 17.26
N VAL A 201 -7.35 -6.31 17.00
CA VAL A 201 -8.09 -7.04 18.05
C VAL A 201 -7.46 -8.39 18.39
N SER A 202 -6.57 -8.88 17.53
CA SER A 202 -5.68 -10.01 17.77
C SER A 202 -4.34 -9.81 17.02
N SER A 203 -3.36 -10.67 17.27
CA SER A 203 -2.07 -10.59 16.58
C SER A 203 -2.25 -10.83 15.08
N VAL A 204 -1.71 -9.93 14.25
CA VAL A 204 -1.83 -10.00 12.79
C VAL A 204 -0.48 -9.73 12.12
N SER A 205 -0.21 -10.41 11.01
CA SER A 205 1.01 -10.18 10.23
C SER A 205 0.94 -8.84 9.49
N PHE A 206 1.96 -8.00 9.69
CA PHE A 206 2.21 -6.81 8.88
C PHE A 206 3.21 -7.15 7.78
N ARG A 207 2.85 -6.92 6.52
CA ARG A 207 3.59 -7.44 5.35
C ARG A 207 3.97 -6.37 4.36
N THR A 208 4.97 -6.66 3.53
CA THR A 208 5.44 -5.79 2.46
C THR A 208 4.51 -5.77 1.23
N GLY A 209 3.58 -6.72 1.12
CA GLY A 209 2.64 -6.83 0.01
C GLY A 209 1.30 -7.45 0.41
N PRO A 210 0.24 -7.29 -0.42
CA PRO A 210 -1.11 -7.80 -0.15
C PRO A 210 -1.22 -9.30 -0.49
N SER A 211 -0.33 -10.11 0.07
CA SER A 211 -0.29 -11.57 -0.11
C SER A 211 0.27 -12.25 1.14
N THR A 212 -0.18 -13.47 1.42
CA THR A 212 0.39 -14.30 2.49
C THR A 212 1.82 -14.74 2.20
N ASP A 213 2.24 -14.67 0.94
CA ASP A 213 3.61 -15.00 0.51
C ASP A 213 4.55 -13.79 0.60
N ALA A 214 4.00 -12.58 0.75
CA ALA A 214 4.81 -11.38 0.92
C ALA A 214 5.55 -11.41 2.27
N SER A 215 6.78 -10.91 2.27
CA SER A 215 7.63 -10.85 3.47
C SER A 215 6.91 -10.15 4.62
N ARG A 216 6.98 -10.74 5.81
CA ARG A 216 6.43 -10.16 7.03
C ARG A 216 7.44 -9.16 7.61
N ILE A 217 7.00 -7.91 7.74
CA ILE A 217 7.73 -6.83 8.41
C ILE A 217 7.82 -7.15 9.90
N ARG A 218 6.66 -7.33 10.54
CA ARG A 218 6.52 -7.72 11.95
C ARG A 218 5.13 -8.26 12.23
N TYR A 219 4.86 -8.60 13.49
CA TYR A 219 3.50 -8.76 13.98
C TYR A 219 3.00 -7.43 14.55
N VAL A 220 1.74 -7.11 14.28
CA VAL A 220 0.98 -6.08 15.00
C VAL A 220 0.29 -6.76 16.17
N SER A 221 0.59 -6.31 17.37
CA SER A 221 0.07 -6.85 18.63
C SER A 221 -1.36 -6.40 18.86
N LYS A 222 -2.12 -7.19 19.62
CA LYS A 222 -3.47 -6.80 20.05
C LYS A 222 -3.40 -5.46 20.80
N GLY A 223 -4.25 -4.51 20.41
CA GLY A 223 -4.36 -3.18 21.00
C GLY A 223 -3.65 -2.09 20.20
N GLU A 224 -2.67 -2.44 19.36
CA GLU A 224 -1.95 -1.47 18.53
C GLU A 224 -2.89 -0.75 17.58
N LYS A 225 -2.70 0.57 17.47
CA LYS A 225 -3.45 1.41 16.55
C LYS A 225 -2.83 1.35 15.17
N LEU A 226 -3.69 1.48 14.17
CA LEU A 226 -3.31 1.51 12.76
C LEU A 226 -4.10 2.61 12.07
N LEU A 227 -3.47 3.26 11.11
CA LEU A 227 -4.15 4.12 10.14
C LEU A 227 -4.31 3.34 8.85
N ILE A 228 -5.53 2.92 8.53
CA ILE A 228 -5.87 2.36 7.22
C ILE A 228 -5.93 3.49 6.21
N LEU A 229 -5.10 3.37 5.18
CA LEU A 229 -4.98 4.31 4.07
C LEU A 229 -5.84 3.86 2.88
N ASN A 230 -5.86 2.55 2.62
CA ASN A 230 -6.66 1.97 1.54
C ASN A 230 -7.07 0.52 1.85
N LYS A 231 -8.19 0.07 1.27
CA LYS A 231 -8.50 -1.35 1.13
C LYS A 231 -8.05 -1.83 -0.24
N THR A 232 -6.90 -2.52 -0.26
CA THR A 232 -6.27 -2.99 -1.50
C THR A 232 -7.09 -4.07 -2.19
N ASN A 233 -7.76 -4.94 -1.45
CA ASN A 233 -8.70 -5.93 -1.99
C ASN A 233 -9.56 -6.50 -0.84
N SER A 234 -10.33 -7.56 -1.09
CA SER A 234 -11.17 -8.20 -0.07
C SER A 234 -10.42 -8.71 1.16
N TYR A 235 -9.10 -8.92 1.08
CA TYR A 235 -8.29 -9.58 2.10
C TYR A 235 -7.25 -8.68 2.76
N TRP A 236 -6.89 -7.54 2.14
CA TRP A 236 -5.77 -6.70 2.57
C TRP A 236 -6.12 -5.22 2.68
N TYR A 237 -5.77 -4.63 3.83
CA TYR A 237 -5.66 -3.19 4.02
C TYR A 237 -4.21 -2.76 3.84
N TYR A 238 -4.00 -1.60 3.21
CA TYR A 238 -2.75 -0.86 3.25
C TYR A 238 -2.81 0.13 4.41
N VAL A 239 -1.84 0.05 5.31
CA VAL A 239 -1.87 0.74 6.61
C VAL A 239 -0.53 1.37 6.96
N GLN A 240 -0.60 2.40 7.81
CA GLN A 240 0.51 2.94 8.58
C GLN A 240 0.39 2.47 10.04
N ASP A 241 1.51 2.10 10.67
CA ASP A 241 1.56 1.81 12.12
C ASP A 241 2.01 3.02 12.95
N GLU A 242 2.04 2.86 14.28
CA GLU A 242 2.41 3.92 15.24
C GLU A 242 3.85 4.42 15.07
N SER A 243 4.73 3.63 14.43
CA SER A 243 6.11 4.01 14.13
C SER A 243 6.25 4.78 12.81
N GLY A 244 5.16 4.87 12.04
CA GLY A 244 5.12 5.45 10.71
C GLY A 244 5.41 4.46 9.58
N ALA A 245 5.63 3.18 9.89
CA ALA A 245 5.92 2.15 8.87
C ALA A 245 4.68 1.83 8.04
N LEU A 246 4.87 1.61 6.73
CA LEU A 246 3.82 1.31 5.76
C LEU A 246 3.84 -0.16 5.33
N GLY A 247 2.67 -0.74 5.16
CA GLY A 247 2.55 -2.13 4.72
C GLY A 247 1.11 -2.63 4.71
N TYR A 248 0.95 -3.96 4.77
CA TYR A 248 -0.34 -4.61 4.57
C TYR A 248 -0.73 -5.49 5.77
N VAL A 249 -1.99 -5.40 6.18
CA VAL A 249 -2.61 -6.27 7.19
C VAL A 249 -3.91 -6.87 6.67
N SER A 250 -4.37 -7.95 7.30
CA SER A 250 -5.62 -8.59 6.91
C SER A 250 -6.84 -7.70 7.13
N THR A 251 -7.85 -7.82 6.25
CA THR A 251 -9.18 -7.22 6.44
C THR A 251 -10.09 -8.02 7.40
N GLY A 252 -9.64 -9.20 7.86
CA GLY A 252 -10.44 -10.07 8.71
C GLY A 252 -10.83 -9.38 10.01
N SER A 253 -12.13 -9.33 10.30
CA SER A 253 -12.67 -8.72 11.52
C SER A 253 -12.16 -9.38 12.82
N GLN A 254 -11.67 -10.62 12.74
CA GLN A 254 -10.99 -11.30 13.84
C GLN A 254 -9.60 -10.72 14.15
N TYR A 255 -9.01 -9.96 13.22
CA TYR A 255 -7.69 -9.35 13.34
C TYR A 255 -7.77 -7.84 13.52
N ILE A 256 -8.62 -7.17 12.74
CA ILE A 256 -8.70 -5.70 12.70
C ILE A 256 -10.14 -5.25 12.98
N SER A 257 -10.30 -4.38 13.98
CA SER A 257 -11.50 -3.56 14.16
C SER A 257 -11.23 -2.17 13.60
N THR A 258 -12.14 -1.62 12.79
CA THR A 258 -11.89 -0.36 12.09
C THR A 258 -13.16 0.45 11.84
N THR A 259 -13.02 1.78 11.83
CA THR A 259 -14.01 2.75 11.35
C THR A 259 -13.74 3.20 9.92
N TYR A 260 -12.73 2.64 9.25
CA TYR A 260 -12.38 2.96 7.88
C TYR A 260 -13.52 2.62 6.93
N VAL A 261 -13.89 3.61 6.13
CA VAL A 261 -14.87 3.48 5.05
C VAL A 261 -14.14 3.79 3.75
N GLU A 262 -14.28 2.91 2.74
CA GLU A 262 -13.67 3.17 1.43
C GLU A 262 -14.19 4.51 0.87
N PRO A 263 -13.31 5.41 0.37
CA PRO A 263 -13.71 6.77 0.01
C PRO A 263 -14.90 6.88 -0.95
N TYR A 264 -15.04 5.93 -1.89
CA TYR A 264 -16.16 5.93 -2.83
C TYR A 264 -17.54 5.78 -2.15
N LYS A 265 -17.60 5.14 -0.98
CA LYS A 265 -18.86 4.98 -0.22
C LYS A 265 -19.30 6.26 0.48
N LEU A 266 -18.40 7.24 0.58
CA LEU A 266 -18.69 8.57 1.13
C LEU A 266 -19.15 9.55 0.04
N LEU A 267 -19.05 9.17 -1.23
CA LEU A 267 -19.52 9.99 -2.34
C LEU A 267 -21.04 9.88 -2.46
N ASP A 268 -21.66 11.00 -2.82
CA ASP A 268 -23.03 10.96 -3.35
C ASP A 268 -23.08 10.03 -4.59
N PRO A 269 -24.10 9.14 -4.71
CA PRO A 269 -24.20 8.19 -5.81
C PRO A 269 -24.13 8.81 -7.20
N ALA A 270 -24.74 9.98 -7.43
CA ALA A 270 -24.69 10.64 -8.74
C ALA A 270 -23.27 11.16 -9.04
N THR A 271 -22.58 11.66 -8.02
CA THR A 271 -21.17 12.09 -8.14
C THR A 271 -20.25 10.91 -8.43
N ALA A 272 -20.45 9.77 -7.77
CA ALA A 272 -19.66 8.57 -8.01
C ALA A 272 -19.87 8.04 -9.45
N ALA A 273 -21.12 7.96 -9.89
CA ALA A 273 -21.47 7.57 -11.26
C ALA A 273 -20.81 8.50 -12.29
N GLN A 274 -20.93 9.81 -12.10
CA GLN A 274 -20.37 10.81 -13.01
C GLN A 274 -18.85 10.64 -13.14
N LYS A 275 -18.13 10.50 -12.02
CA LYS A 275 -16.66 10.32 -12.04
C LYS A 275 -16.23 9.03 -12.72
N ALA A 276 -16.93 7.92 -12.46
CA ALA A 276 -16.65 6.63 -13.10
C ALA A 276 -16.87 6.71 -14.63
N ILE A 277 -17.97 7.35 -15.06
CA ILE A 277 -18.28 7.56 -16.47
C ILE A 277 -17.26 8.48 -17.14
N GLU A 278 -16.97 9.64 -16.56
CA GLU A 278 -16.00 10.60 -17.12
C GLU A 278 -14.63 9.96 -17.32
N THR A 279 -14.19 9.13 -16.36
CA THR A 279 -12.95 8.38 -16.49
C THR A 279 -13.07 7.27 -17.54
N GLY A 280 -14.16 6.52 -17.57
CA GLY A 280 -14.42 5.53 -18.63
C GLY A 280 -14.37 6.13 -20.03
N MET A 281 -14.92 7.33 -20.22
CA MET A 281 -14.93 8.04 -21.51
C MET A 281 -13.52 8.44 -21.97
N LYS A 282 -12.54 8.59 -21.07
CA LYS A 282 -11.13 8.87 -21.45
C LYS A 282 -10.49 7.69 -22.18
N TYR A 283 -11.05 6.49 -22.04
CA TYR A 283 -10.56 5.28 -22.71
C TYR A 283 -11.22 5.02 -24.06
N LEU A 284 -12.07 5.90 -24.57
CA LEU A 284 -12.69 5.74 -25.89
C LEU A 284 -11.64 5.41 -26.96
N GLY A 285 -11.89 4.36 -27.73
CA GLY A 285 -11.00 3.85 -28.76
C GLY A 285 -9.89 2.90 -28.28
N THR A 286 -9.69 2.70 -26.96
CA THR A 286 -8.70 1.73 -26.48
C THR A 286 -9.05 0.34 -27.03
N PRO A 287 -8.11 -0.34 -27.73
CA PRO A 287 -8.39 -1.61 -28.42
C PRO A 287 -8.92 -2.71 -27.50
N TYR A 288 -9.77 -3.58 -28.06
CA TYR A 288 -10.25 -4.76 -27.37
C TYR A 288 -9.21 -5.88 -27.39
N GLU A 289 -8.98 -6.51 -26.23
CA GLU A 289 -8.21 -7.74 -26.11
C GLU A 289 -8.90 -8.67 -25.10
N PHE A 290 -9.26 -9.88 -25.52
CA PHE A 290 -9.89 -10.85 -24.61
C PHE A 290 -8.90 -11.29 -23.54
N GLY A 291 -9.27 -11.13 -22.25
CA GLY A 291 -8.40 -11.50 -21.15
C GLY A 291 -7.24 -10.52 -20.91
N SER A 292 -7.40 -9.24 -21.28
CA SER A 292 -6.40 -8.18 -21.12
C SER A 292 -5.77 -8.14 -19.71
N SER A 293 -4.56 -7.60 -19.61
CA SER A 293 -3.88 -7.46 -18.33
C SER A 293 -4.55 -6.40 -17.46
N ARG A 294 -4.92 -6.76 -16.22
CA ARG A 294 -5.51 -5.84 -15.22
C ARG A 294 -4.55 -4.78 -14.67
N SER A 295 -3.31 -4.77 -15.16
CA SER A 295 -2.27 -3.80 -14.81
C SER A 295 -1.81 -2.96 -16.00
N ASP A 296 -2.39 -3.16 -17.19
CA ASP A 296 -2.08 -2.40 -18.40
C ASP A 296 -3.37 -1.81 -18.96
N THR A 297 -3.28 -0.59 -19.50
CA THR A 297 -4.42 0.13 -20.10
C THR A 297 -4.25 0.30 -21.61
N SER A 298 -3.30 -0.41 -22.23
CA SER A 298 -3.05 -0.38 -23.67
C SER A 298 -4.15 -1.11 -24.46
N THR A 299 -4.76 -2.12 -23.85
CA THR A 299 -5.91 -2.89 -24.36
C THR A 299 -6.87 -3.21 -23.22
N PHE A 300 -8.12 -3.57 -23.55
CA PHE A 300 -9.10 -3.99 -22.55
C PHE A 300 -10.02 -5.12 -23.04
N ASP A 301 -10.36 -6.06 -22.15
CA ASP A 301 -11.62 -6.80 -22.21
C ASP A 301 -12.76 -6.01 -21.55
N CYS A 302 -14.00 -6.49 -21.70
CA CYS A 302 -15.17 -5.80 -21.17
C CYS A 302 -15.11 -5.54 -19.65
N SER A 303 -14.67 -6.53 -18.88
CA SER A 303 -14.63 -6.48 -17.43
C SER A 303 -13.46 -5.68 -16.90
N ASP A 304 -12.32 -5.74 -17.58
CA ASP A 304 -11.13 -4.98 -17.25
C ASP A 304 -11.34 -3.49 -17.52
N PHE A 305 -11.95 -3.13 -18.65
CA PHE A 305 -12.36 -1.75 -18.93
C PHE A 305 -13.25 -1.18 -17.82
N VAL A 306 -14.34 -1.88 -17.48
CA VAL A 306 -15.27 -1.44 -16.42
C VAL A 306 -14.54 -1.30 -15.09
N ARG A 307 -13.73 -2.31 -14.75
CA ARG A 307 -12.95 -2.33 -13.53
C ARG A 307 -11.95 -1.16 -13.46
N GLN A 308 -11.28 -0.83 -14.55
CA GLN A 308 -10.32 0.28 -14.62
C GLN A 308 -11.02 1.64 -14.52
N ALA A 309 -12.15 1.81 -15.21
CA ALA A 309 -12.94 3.04 -15.16
C ALA A 309 -13.40 3.37 -13.71
N TYR A 310 -13.83 2.35 -12.97
CA TYR A 310 -14.24 2.49 -11.57
C TYR A 310 -13.06 2.68 -10.61
N LEU A 311 -11.94 2.00 -10.85
CA LEU A 311 -10.73 2.17 -10.06
C LEU A 311 -10.20 3.60 -10.18
N ASP A 312 -10.03 4.10 -11.40
CA ASP A 312 -9.45 5.43 -11.62
C ASP A 312 -10.45 6.56 -11.38
N GLY A 313 -11.75 6.31 -11.58
CA GLY A 313 -12.80 7.31 -11.37
C GLY A 313 -13.11 7.56 -9.90
N ILE A 314 -13.25 6.49 -9.11
CA ILE A 314 -13.72 6.60 -7.73
C ILE A 314 -12.88 5.81 -6.72
N GLY A 315 -11.82 5.10 -7.14
CA GLY A 315 -11.02 4.26 -6.26
C GLY A 315 -11.69 2.93 -5.91
N GLN A 316 -12.76 2.54 -6.62
CA GLN A 316 -13.46 1.28 -6.37
C GLN A 316 -12.82 0.14 -7.15
N LEU A 317 -12.22 -0.81 -6.44
CA LEU A 317 -11.69 -2.02 -7.04
C LEU A 317 -12.80 -3.06 -7.28
N LEU A 318 -13.26 -3.18 -8.52
CA LEU A 318 -14.21 -4.23 -8.89
C LEU A 318 -13.51 -5.59 -9.08
N PRO A 319 -14.24 -6.72 -8.94
CA PRO A 319 -13.74 -8.05 -9.28
C PRO A 319 -13.22 -8.15 -10.73
N GLY A 320 -12.34 -9.13 -10.97
CA GLY A 320 -11.52 -9.19 -12.19
C GLY A 320 -12.24 -9.59 -13.48
N ASP A 321 -13.40 -10.27 -13.39
CA ASP A 321 -14.15 -10.79 -14.53
C ASP A 321 -15.64 -10.42 -14.47
N SER A 322 -16.33 -10.47 -15.60
CA SER A 322 -17.73 -10.03 -15.70
C SER A 322 -18.70 -10.84 -14.82
N ARG A 323 -18.42 -12.12 -14.55
CA ARG A 323 -19.28 -12.96 -13.70
C ARG A 323 -19.06 -12.65 -12.23
N SER A 324 -17.81 -12.45 -11.81
CA SER A 324 -17.54 -12.03 -10.43
C SER A 324 -18.05 -10.61 -10.16
N GLN A 325 -18.00 -9.70 -11.13
CA GLN A 325 -18.65 -8.39 -11.05
C GLN A 325 -20.18 -8.50 -10.96
N ALA A 326 -20.79 -9.40 -11.75
CA ALA A 326 -22.22 -9.71 -11.66
C ALA A 326 -22.63 -10.23 -10.27
N SER A 327 -21.87 -11.17 -9.71
CA SER A 327 -22.08 -11.70 -8.37
C SER A 327 -21.92 -10.63 -7.29
N TYR A 328 -20.94 -9.73 -7.44
CA TYR A 328 -20.75 -8.59 -6.56
C TYR A 328 -21.97 -7.66 -6.54
N VAL A 329 -22.46 -7.25 -7.72
CA VAL A 329 -23.65 -6.38 -7.84
C VAL A 329 -24.90 -7.07 -7.29
N LYS A 330 -25.08 -8.38 -7.56
CA LYS A 330 -26.19 -9.15 -6.98
C LYS A 330 -26.12 -9.21 -5.45
N GLY A 331 -24.92 -9.35 -4.88
CA GLY A 331 -24.72 -9.38 -3.42
C GLY A 331 -25.15 -8.10 -2.71
N ILE A 332 -25.21 -6.96 -3.42
CA ILE A 332 -25.71 -5.68 -2.89
C ILE A 332 -27.25 -5.64 -2.84
N GLY A 333 -27.94 -6.44 -3.68
CA GLY A 333 -29.38 -6.67 -3.56
C GLY A 333 -30.31 -5.63 -4.24
N LYS A 334 -29.82 -4.88 -5.24
CA LYS A 334 -30.60 -3.81 -5.92
C LYS A 334 -30.61 -3.92 -7.45
N THR A 335 -30.65 -5.13 -8.00
CA THR A 335 -30.61 -5.34 -9.46
C THR A 335 -31.95 -5.09 -10.15
N LYS A 336 -31.88 -4.72 -11.43
CA LYS A 336 -33.03 -4.50 -12.33
C LYS A 336 -32.88 -5.36 -13.58
N THR A 337 -33.99 -5.96 -14.03
CA THR A 337 -34.07 -6.75 -15.27
C THR A 337 -34.61 -5.96 -16.45
N ASP A 338 -35.10 -4.73 -16.22
CA ASP A 338 -35.44 -3.75 -17.24
C ASP A 338 -34.40 -2.61 -17.20
N TRP A 339 -33.67 -2.43 -18.31
CA TRP A 339 -32.60 -1.45 -18.39
C TRP A 339 -33.12 -0.01 -18.23
N ARG A 340 -34.40 0.24 -18.54
CA ARG A 340 -35.04 1.56 -18.40
C ARG A 340 -35.16 2.01 -16.94
N GLN A 341 -34.97 1.08 -15.99
CA GLN A 341 -34.99 1.34 -14.55
C GLN A 341 -33.59 1.56 -13.97
N LEU A 342 -32.54 1.41 -14.78
CA LEU A 342 -31.17 1.64 -14.35
C LEU A 342 -30.89 3.15 -14.23
N LYS A 343 -29.92 3.46 -13.39
CA LYS A 343 -29.37 4.80 -13.22
C LYS A 343 -28.01 4.90 -13.90
N LYS A 344 -27.62 6.11 -14.28
CA LYS A 344 -26.26 6.38 -14.79
C LYS A 344 -25.24 5.80 -13.82
N GLY A 345 -24.24 5.11 -14.35
CA GLY A 345 -23.22 4.41 -13.59
C GLY A 345 -23.52 2.93 -13.40
N ASP A 346 -24.78 2.50 -13.29
CA ASP A 346 -25.11 1.08 -13.07
C ASP A 346 -24.40 0.17 -14.09
N LEU A 347 -23.90 -0.96 -13.61
CA LEU A 347 -23.32 -1.96 -14.50
C LEU A 347 -24.44 -2.73 -15.19
N MET A 348 -24.28 -2.96 -16.48
CA MET A 348 -25.17 -3.76 -17.30
C MET A 348 -24.51 -5.10 -17.61
N PHE A 349 -25.20 -6.20 -17.35
CA PHE A 349 -24.69 -7.55 -17.60
C PHE A 349 -25.47 -8.23 -18.71
N PHE A 350 -24.75 -8.86 -19.64
CA PHE A 350 -25.31 -9.41 -20.85
C PHE A 350 -24.89 -10.87 -21.05
N MET A 351 -25.77 -11.63 -21.71
CA MET A 351 -25.49 -12.99 -22.18
C MET A 351 -24.78 -13.02 -23.53
N SER A 352 -24.44 -14.23 -23.98
CA SER A 352 -23.86 -14.48 -25.30
C SER A 352 -24.76 -13.96 -26.43
N TYR A 353 -24.12 -13.56 -27.54
CA TYR A 353 -24.82 -13.22 -28.77
C TYR A 353 -25.48 -14.49 -29.36
N LYS A 354 -26.76 -14.38 -29.76
CA LYS A 354 -27.51 -15.47 -30.41
C LYS A 354 -28.08 -15.05 -31.78
N GLY A 355 -27.92 -13.79 -32.16
CA GLY A 355 -28.45 -13.23 -33.41
C GLY A 355 -28.81 -11.75 -33.23
N SER A 356 -29.19 -11.08 -34.32
CA SER A 356 -29.55 -9.65 -34.33
C SER A 356 -31.06 -9.41 -34.35
N THR A 357 -31.87 -10.45 -34.17
CA THR A 357 -33.34 -10.37 -34.27
C THR A 357 -34.00 -10.89 -33.01
N SER A 358 -35.17 -10.34 -32.65
CA SER A 358 -35.92 -10.77 -31.47
C SER A 358 -36.30 -12.25 -31.51
N ALA A 359 -36.50 -12.80 -32.72
CA ALA A 359 -36.77 -14.22 -32.92
C ALA A 359 -35.64 -15.13 -32.42
N ALA A 360 -34.38 -14.71 -32.54
CA ALA A 360 -33.22 -15.46 -32.02
C ALA A 360 -33.23 -15.59 -30.48
N TYR A 361 -34.05 -14.80 -29.81
CA TYR A 361 -34.14 -14.72 -28.35
C TYR A 361 -35.49 -15.17 -27.79
N ALA A 362 -36.44 -15.58 -28.64
CA ALA A 362 -37.83 -15.85 -28.25
C ALA A 362 -37.98 -16.92 -27.15
N ASN A 363 -37.09 -17.92 -27.14
CA ASN A 363 -37.13 -19.04 -26.19
C ASN A 363 -35.99 -18.99 -25.16
N VAL A 364 -35.38 -17.82 -24.95
CA VAL A 364 -34.27 -17.70 -24.00
C VAL A 364 -34.79 -17.57 -22.57
N ASP A 365 -34.42 -18.52 -21.73
CA ASP A 365 -34.59 -18.43 -20.29
C ASP A 365 -33.49 -17.54 -19.67
N ARG A 366 -33.75 -16.24 -19.60
CA ARG A 366 -32.80 -15.23 -19.09
C ARG A 366 -32.33 -15.51 -17.66
N ALA A 367 -33.14 -16.20 -16.84
CA ALA A 367 -32.77 -16.47 -15.45
C ALA A 367 -31.61 -17.48 -15.33
N ASN A 368 -31.46 -18.34 -16.33
CA ASN A 368 -30.45 -19.40 -16.38
C ASN A 368 -29.30 -19.12 -17.36
N GLU A 369 -29.31 -17.97 -18.03
CA GLU A 369 -28.23 -17.57 -18.92
C GLU A 369 -26.98 -17.10 -18.17
N THR A 370 -25.82 -17.40 -18.76
CA THR A 370 -24.53 -17.03 -18.19
C THR A 370 -24.14 -15.61 -18.59
N VAL A 371 -23.66 -14.82 -17.62
CA VAL A 371 -23.03 -13.53 -17.91
C VAL A 371 -21.75 -13.75 -18.70
N THR A 372 -21.65 -13.09 -19.87
CA THR A 372 -20.47 -13.14 -20.73
C THR A 372 -19.92 -11.76 -21.07
N HIS A 373 -20.65 -10.69 -20.75
CA HIS A 373 -20.26 -9.33 -21.07
C HIS A 373 -20.78 -8.34 -20.03
N VAL A 374 -20.08 -7.22 -19.86
CA VAL A 374 -20.43 -6.14 -18.93
C VAL A 374 -20.15 -4.78 -19.56
N GLY A 375 -20.95 -3.77 -19.20
CA GLY A 375 -20.76 -2.38 -19.60
C GLY A 375 -21.30 -1.40 -18.57
N ILE A 376 -21.01 -0.11 -18.74
CA ILE A 376 -21.47 0.98 -17.85
C ILE A 376 -22.67 1.67 -18.48
N TYR A 377 -23.81 1.72 -17.78
CA TYR A 377 -24.98 2.44 -18.27
C TYR A 377 -24.76 3.95 -18.20
N LEU A 378 -24.99 4.66 -19.31
CA LEU A 378 -24.80 6.11 -19.40
C LEU A 378 -26.11 6.89 -19.21
N GLY A 379 -27.23 6.19 -19.00
CA GLY A 379 -28.57 6.77 -19.16
C GLY A 379 -28.98 6.78 -20.62
N ASP A 380 -30.22 7.22 -20.88
CA ASP A 380 -30.75 7.48 -22.22
C ASP A 380 -30.63 6.29 -23.19
N GLY A 381 -30.64 5.07 -22.64
CA GLY A 381 -30.50 3.84 -23.43
C GLY A 381 -29.11 3.64 -24.02
N GLN A 382 -28.05 4.20 -23.41
CA GLN A 382 -26.67 4.06 -23.89
C GLN A 382 -25.81 3.24 -22.93
N VAL A 383 -24.88 2.47 -23.50
CA VAL A 383 -23.89 1.68 -22.76
C VAL A 383 -22.47 2.02 -23.24
N LEU A 384 -21.56 2.21 -22.28
CA LEU A 384 -20.12 2.37 -22.52
C LEU A 384 -19.42 1.03 -22.24
N HIS A 385 -18.72 0.49 -23.24
CA HIS A 385 -18.08 -0.83 -23.15
C HIS A 385 -17.06 -1.10 -24.27
N THR A 386 -16.45 -2.28 -24.25
CA THR A 386 -15.63 -2.84 -25.34
C THR A 386 -15.89 -4.34 -25.44
N TYR A 387 -16.09 -4.91 -26.64
CA TYR A 387 -16.62 -6.28 -26.77
C TYR A 387 -16.04 -7.14 -27.90
N SER A 388 -15.31 -6.57 -28.86
CA SER A 388 -14.57 -7.35 -29.87
C SER A 388 -13.52 -6.50 -30.59
N ILE A 389 -12.57 -7.16 -31.28
CA ILE A 389 -11.62 -6.46 -32.15
C ILE A 389 -12.37 -5.66 -33.22
N SER A 390 -13.41 -6.27 -33.83
CA SER A 390 -14.23 -5.64 -34.87
C SER A 390 -15.09 -4.47 -34.36
N SER A 391 -15.30 -4.34 -33.04
CA SER A 391 -16.02 -3.20 -32.48
C SER A 391 -15.18 -1.92 -32.46
N GLY A 392 -13.87 -2.01 -32.66
CA GLY A 392 -12.97 -0.85 -32.66
C GLY A 392 -12.61 -0.33 -31.26
N GLY A 393 -12.68 -1.20 -30.23
CA GLY A 393 -12.29 -0.85 -28.87
C GLY A 393 -13.43 -0.29 -28.01
N VAL A 394 -13.06 0.48 -26.98
CA VAL A 394 -14.00 1.14 -26.06
C VAL A 394 -14.85 2.15 -26.81
N ARG A 395 -16.16 2.04 -26.65
CA ARG A 395 -17.15 2.80 -27.41
C ARG A 395 -18.47 2.92 -26.66
N VAL A 396 -19.32 3.80 -27.17
CA VAL A 396 -20.71 3.94 -26.74
C VAL A 396 -21.62 3.34 -27.79
N ASP A 397 -22.55 2.49 -27.38
CA ASP A 397 -23.60 1.94 -28.25
C ASP A 397 -25.00 2.18 -27.66
N SER A 398 -26.00 2.19 -28.55
CA SER A 398 -27.42 2.16 -28.14
C SER A 398 -27.79 0.77 -27.63
N VAL A 399 -28.43 0.74 -26.46
CA VAL A 399 -29.12 -0.43 -25.91
C VAL A 399 -30.48 -0.59 -26.58
N ALA A 400 -31.25 0.50 -26.64
CA ALA A 400 -32.59 0.50 -27.20
C ALA A 400 -32.60 -0.01 -28.64
N ASP A 401 -33.56 -0.89 -28.93
CA ASP A 401 -33.81 -1.47 -30.26
C ASP A 401 -32.59 -2.16 -30.89
N SER A 402 -31.70 -2.70 -30.05
CA SER A 402 -30.46 -3.33 -30.50
C SER A 402 -30.25 -4.72 -29.92
N GLN A 403 -29.22 -5.42 -30.40
CA GLN A 403 -28.80 -6.69 -29.82
C GLN A 403 -28.45 -6.59 -28.32
N TRP A 404 -28.08 -5.41 -27.83
CA TRP A 404 -27.75 -5.20 -26.43
C TRP A 404 -28.99 -5.27 -25.54
N GLU A 405 -30.12 -4.68 -25.97
CA GLU A 405 -31.40 -4.88 -25.28
C GLU A 405 -31.82 -6.34 -25.25
N MET A 406 -31.66 -7.05 -26.37
CA MET A 406 -32.00 -8.47 -26.43
C MET A 406 -31.09 -9.33 -25.54
N ARG A 407 -29.83 -8.95 -25.35
CA ARG A 407 -28.84 -9.68 -24.52
C ARG A 407 -28.83 -9.28 -23.05
N PHE A 408 -29.50 -8.19 -22.69
CA PHE A 408 -29.51 -7.68 -21.32
C PHE A 408 -30.14 -8.69 -20.35
N LEU A 409 -29.40 -9.07 -19.31
CA LEU A 409 -29.89 -9.98 -18.28
C LEU A 409 -30.40 -9.19 -17.08
N PHE A 410 -29.53 -8.34 -16.54
CA PHE A 410 -29.83 -7.45 -15.43
C PHE A 410 -28.74 -6.39 -15.32
N GLY A 411 -28.98 -5.36 -14.51
CA GLY A 411 -27.98 -4.39 -14.12
C GLY A 411 -28.18 -3.89 -12.69
N GLY A 412 -27.25 -3.11 -12.18
CA GLY A 412 -27.36 -2.51 -10.86
C GLY A 412 -26.10 -1.76 -10.43
N SER A 413 -26.24 -1.06 -9.31
CA SER A 413 -25.18 -0.23 -8.74
C SER A 413 -24.09 -1.06 -8.05
N THR A 414 -22.90 -0.49 -7.94
CA THR A 414 -21.74 -1.08 -7.27
C THR A 414 -21.54 -0.55 -5.85
N TYR A 415 -22.35 0.39 -5.36
CA TYR A 415 -22.21 1.01 -4.04
C TYR A 415 -23.54 1.29 -3.34
#